data_AF-A0ABD6J1C9-F1
#
_entry.id   AF-A0ABD6J1C9-F1
#
_cell.length_a   1.000
_cell.length_b   1.000
_cell.length_c   1.000
_cell.angle_alpha   90.00
_cell.angle_beta   90.00
_cell.angle_gamma   90.00
#
_symmetry.space_group_name_H-M   'P 1'
#
loop_
_entity.id
_entity.type
_entity.pdbx_description
1 polymer ?
#
loop_
_entity_poly.entity_id
_entity_poly.type
_entity_poly.pdbx_seq_one_letter_code
_entity_poly.pdbx_strand_id
1 'polypeptide(L)'
;MSNASERLTSEKRIKVQARSEERREAHYHEARVLLLIGRFTTARTGLAGLTKLAKLDFLLRYPAMLERLLDENGFSWPRGIEPTAAERRAVESRMTRYKYGPWDQRYYSILGSLAARDLITYTGGDRTEFRVTSRGAEATAALSETPDWVLVSQRTALLKKHFDKSGSALKNLIYERLPDAVDRPWRTEI
;
A
#
# COMPACT_ATOMS: atom_id res chain seq x y z
N MET A 1 22.03 30.78 -32.45
CA MET A 1 20.68 30.80 -31.83
C MET A 1 20.16 29.40 -31.40
N SER A 2 21.01 28.37 -31.26
CA SER A 2 20.58 26.96 -30.98
C SER A 2 20.28 26.65 -29.50
N ASN A 3 20.97 27.33 -28.58
CA ASN A 3 21.08 26.87 -27.20
C ASN A 3 19.81 27.07 -26.34
N ALA A 4 18.93 28.01 -26.71
CA ALA A 4 17.69 28.28 -25.97
C ALA A 4 16.54 27.32 -26.35
N SER A 5 16.43 26.96 -27.63
CA SER A 5 15.40 26.04 -28.12
C SER A 5 15.66 24.59 -27.67
N GLU A 6 16.93 24.18 -27.61
CA GLU A 6 17.33 22.88 -27.08
C GLU A 6 17.06 22.75 -25.57
N ARG A 7 17.33 23.80 -24.78
CA ARG A 7 17.01 23.85 -23.34
C ARG A 7 15.50 23.82 -23.06
N LEU A 8 14.71 24.60 -23.78
CA LEU A 8 13.25 24.57 -23.66
C LEU A 8 12.67 23.19 -24.01
N THR A 9 13.29 22.49 -24.97
CA THR A 9 12.89 21.15 -25.39
C THR A 9 13.27 20.09 -24.35
N SER A 10 14.47 20.18 -23.77
CA SER A 10 14.92 19.26 -22.71
C SER A 10 14.13 19.45 -21.42
N GLU A 11 13.84 20.67 -21.01
CA GLU A 11 12.99 20.98 -19.86
C GLU A 11 11.56 20.44 -20.02
N LYS A 12 10.96 20.60 -21.21
CA LYS A 12 9.64 20.02 -21.51
C LYS A 12 9.68 18.49 -21.40
N ARG A 13 10.71 17.83 -21.92
CA ARG A 13 10.87 16.36 -21.82
C ARG A 13 11.01 15.89 -20.38
N ILE A 14 11.83 16.57 -19.58
CA ILE A 14 12.01 16.26 -18.15
C ILE A 14 10.69 16.39 -17.39
N LYS A 15 9.92 17.46 -17.62
CA LYS A 15 8.60 17.66 -16.99
C LYS A 15 7.60 16.57 -17.38
N VAL A 16 7.56 16.18 -18.65
CA VAL A 16 6.67 15.09 -19.12
C VAL A 16 7.07 13.77 -18.49
N GLN A 17 8.36 13.46 -18.44
CA GLN A 17 8.87 12.23 -17.82
C GLN A 17 8.52 12.16 -16.34
N ALA A 18 8.80 13.22 -15.57
CA ALA A 18 8.48 13.30 -14.15
C ALA A 18 6.97 13.08 -13.90
N ARG A 19 6.10 13.70 -14.71
CA ARG A 19 4.65 13.55 -14.58
C ARG A 19 4.17 12.13 -14.91
N SER A 20 4.84 11.46 -15.85
CA SER A 20 4.55 10.07 -16.20
C SER A 20 4.94 9.11 -15.07
N GLU A 21 6.07 9.37 -14.41
CA GLU A 21 6.55 8.59 -13.27
C GLU A 21 5.63 8.75 -12.06
N GLU A 22 5.23 9.98 -11.75
CA GLU A 22 4.25 10.28 -10.70
C GLU A 22 2.91 9.56 -10.95
N ARG A 23 2.43 9.56 -12.20
CA ARG A 23 1.18 8.87 -12.54
C ARG A 23 1.31 7.36 -12.38
N ARG A 24 2.42 6.78 -12.85
CA ARG A 24 2.68 5.33 -12.71
C ARG A 24 2.77 4.94 -11.24
N GLU A 25 3.42 5.76 -10.42
CA GLU A 25 3.51 5.61 -8.98
C GLU A 25 2.12 5.66 -8.32
N ALA A 26 1.29 6.65 -8.68
CA ALA A 26 -0.08 6.76 -8.18
C ALA A 26 -0.92 5.52 -8.54
N HIS A 27 -0.89 5.08 -9.79
CA HIS A 27 -1.64 3.89 -10.22
C HIS A 27 -1.17 2.61 -9.51
N TYR A 28 0.12 2.48 -9.23
CA TYR A 28 0.64 1.37 -8.42
C TYR A 28 0.06 1.38 -7.01
N HIS A 29 -0.02 2.56 -6.38
CA HIS A 29 -0.64 2.67 -5.05
C HIS A 29 -2.15 2.38 -5.08
N GLU A 30 -2.86 2.89 -6.07
CA GLU A 30 -4.29 2.65 -6.25
C GLU A 30 -4.62 1.17 -6.44
N ALA A 31 -3.89 0.47 -7.31
CA ALA A 31 -4.10 -0.96 -7.54
C ALA A 31 -3.87 -1.79 -6.27
N ARG A 32 -2.81 -1.50 -5.53
CA ARG A 32 -2.52 -2.18 -4.25
C ARG A 32 -3.60 -1.91 -3.19
N VAL A 33 -4.04 -0.66 -3.06
CA VAL A 33 -5.11 -0.28 -2.12
C VAL A 33 -6.44 -0.92 -2.53
N LEU A 34 -6.74 -0.99 -3.82
CA LEU A 34 -7.93 -1.67 -4.33
C LEU A 34 -7.90 -3.17 -3.99
N LEU A 35 -6.78 -3.87 -4.22
CA LEU A 35 -6.61 -5.27 -3.83
C LEU A 35 -6.84 -5.49 -2.33
N LEU A 36 -6.31 -4.59 -1.49
CA LEU A 36 -6.53 -4.62 -0.04
C LEU A 36 -8.00 -4.45 0.33
N ILE A 37 -8.67 -3.41 -0.18
CA ILE A 37 -10.08 -3.16 0.11
C ILE A 37 -10.92 -4.35 -0.38
N GLY A 38 -10.70 -4.81 -1.61
CA GLY A 38 -11.40 -5.95 -2.21
C GLY A 38 -11.24 -7.24 -1.42
N ARG A 39 -10.06 -7.51 -0.86
CA ARG A 39 -9.83 -8.72 -0.06
C ARG A 39 -10.43 -8.66 1.35
N PHE A 40 -10.59 -7.46 1.91
CA PHE A 40 -11.06 -7.23 3.28
C PHE A 40 -12.53 -6.78 3.35
N THR A 41 -13.23 -6.73 2.22
CA THR A 41 -14.66 -6.44 2.15
C THR A 41 -15.44 -7.68 1.72
N THR A 42 -16.72 -7.71 2.08
CA THR A 42 -17.74 -8.65 1.65
C THR A 42 -18.98 -7.87 1.20
N ALA A 43 -20.01 -8.56 0.72
CA ALA A 43 -21.28 -7.92 0.39
C ALA A 43 -21.95 -7.19 1.59
N ARG A 44 -21.60 -7.55 2.84
CA ARG A 44 -22.22 -6.98 4.04
C ARG A 44 -21.27 -6.07 4.83
N THR A 45 -19.97 -6.37 4.79
CA THR A 45 -18.95 -5.72 5.63
C THR A 45 -17.86 -5.11 4.77
N GLY A 46 -17.42 -3.91 5.11
CA GLY A 46 -16.27 -3.26 4.50
C GLY A 46 -15.04 -3.27 5.41
N LEU A 47 -13.96 -2.73 4.87
CA LEU A 47 -12.73 -2.49 5.59
C LEU A 47 -12.95 -1.30 6.54
N ALA A 48 -12.98 -1.58 7.84
CA ALA A 48 -13.25 -0.59 8.88
C ALA A 48 -12.06 0.33 9.16
N GLY A 49 -12.15 1.57 8.69
CA GLY A 49 -11.31 2.69 9.08
C GLY A 49 -9.99 2.80 8.33
N LEU A 50 -9.54 4.05 8.16
CA LEU A 50 -8.25 4.36 7.54
C LEU A 50 -7.08 3.73 8.31
N THR A 51 -7.21 3.63 9.64
CA THR A 51 -6.19 3.02 10.49
C THR A 51 -5.89 1.58 10.09
N LYS A 52 -6.94 0.77 9.89
CA LYS A 52 -6.80 -0.63 9.49
C LYS A 52 -6.19 -0.73 8.10
N LEU A 53 -6.70 0.03 7.14
CA LEU A 53 -6.22 0.03 5.76
C LEU A 53 -4.71 0.32 5.72
N ALA A 54 -4.30 1.37 6.42
CA ALA A 54 -2.91 1.82 6.36
C ALA A 54 -1.94 0.87 7.08
N LYS A 55 -2.39 0.19 8.15
CA LYS A 55 -1.58 -0.88 8.79
C LYS A 55 -1.43 -2.12 7.91
N LEU A 56 -2.49 -2.52 7.22
CA LEU A 56 -2.42 -3.64 6.29
C LEU A 56 -1.52 -3.30 5.08
N ASP A 57 -1.64 -2.10 4.53
CA ASP A 57 -0.77 -1.63 3.45
C ASP A 57 0.70 -1.51 3.88
N PHE A 58 0.98 -1.09 5.12
CA PHE A 58 2.33 -1.13 5.68
C PHE A 58 2.91 -2.56 5.63
N LEU A 59 2.19 -3.54 6.16
CA LEU A 59 2.67 -4.93 6.17
C LEU A 59 2.81 -5.50 4.76
N LEU A 60 1.96 -5.08 3.82
CA LEU A 60 2.05 -5.49 2.42
C LEU A 60 3.27 -4.87 1.70
N ARG A 61 3.61 -3.62 2.01
CA ARG A 61 4.78 -2.91 1.46
C ARG A 61 6.11 -3.39 2.03
N TYR A 62 6.11 -3.84 3.27
CA TYR A 62 7.32 -4.24 3.99
C TYR A 62 7.21 -5.72 4.38
N PRO A 63 7.40 -6.65 3.42
CA PRO A 63 7.18 -8.08 3.65
C PRO A 63 8.14 -8.66 4.71
N ALA A 64 9.31 -8.07 4.94
CA ALA A 64 10.19 -8.44 6.04
C ALA A 64 9.62 -8.08 7.43
N MET A 65 8.80 -7.03 7.54
CA MET A 65 8.08 -6.71 8.77
C MET A 65 6.93 -7.70 9.00
N LEU A 66 6.24 -8.08 7.92
CA LEU A 66 5.23 -9.13 7.95
C LEU A 66 5.85 -10.48 8.32
N GLU A 67 7.04 -10.82 7.81
CA GLU A 67 7.80 -12.02 8.16
C GLU A 67 8.02 -12.13 9.67
N ARG A 68 8.55 -11.07 10.30
CA ARG A 68 8.72 -11.03 11.76
C ARG A 68 7.43 -11.28 12.53
N LEU A 69 6.32 -10.66 12.10
CA LEU A 69 5.02 -10.88 12.73
C LEU A 69 4.47 -12.29 12.49
N LEU A 70 4.74 -12.92 11.34
CA LEU A 70 4.34 -14.30 11.09
C LEU A 70 5.12 -15.24 12.03
N ASP A 71 6.44 -15.09 12.10
CA ASP A 71 7.32 -15.91 12.92
C ASP A 71 6.95 -15.84 14.41
N GLU A 72 6.72 -14.63 14.93
CA GLU A 72 6.30 -14.43 16.33
C GLU A 72 4.94 -15.07 16.66
N ASN A 73 4.07 -15.26 15.66
CA ASN A 73 2.78 -15.93 15.83
C ASN A 73 2.83 -17.42 15.45
N GLY A 74 4.03 -17.99 15.22
CA GLY A 74 4.21 -19.39 14.86
C GLY A 74 3.71 -19.74 13.44
N PHE A 75 3.59 -18.74 12.57
CA PHE A 75 3.23 -18.91 11.17
C PHE A 75 4.46 -18.82 10.28
N SER A 76 4.39 -19.44 9.11
CA SER A 76 5.41 -19.34 8.07
C SER A 76 4.81 -18.78 6.79
N TRP A 77 5.68 -18.23 5.96
CA TRP A 77 5.32 -17.87 4.59
C TRP A 77 4.95 -19.11 3.78
N PRO A 78 3.85 -19.06 3.00
CA PRO A 78 3.60 -20.04 1.96
C PRO A 78 4.67 -19.97 0.86
N ARG A 79 4.99 -21.14 0.28
CA ARG A 79 5.98 -21.27 -0.79
C ARG A 79 5.66 -20.38 -1.99
N GLY A 80 6.63 -19.61 -2.43
CA GLY A 80 6.58 -18.77 -3.63
C GLY A 80 6.10 -17.34 -3.37
N ILE A 81 5.75 -16.99 -2.14
CA ILE A 81 5.31 -15.62 -1.79
C ILE A 81 6.14 -14.97 -0.67
N GLU A 82 7.19 -15.66 -0.22
CA GLU A 82 8.18 -15.18 0.74
C GLU A 82 8.80 -13.84 0.30
N PRO A 83 9.34 -13.04 1.22
CA PRO A 83 10.22 -11.94 0.89
C PRO A 83 11.44 -12.45 0.11
N THR A 84 11.82 -11.75 -0.95
CA THR A 84 13.09 -11.97 -1.64
C THR A 84 14.26 -11.54 -0.74
N ALA A 85 15.48 -11.99 -1.06
CA ALA A 85 16.67 -11.53 -0.34
C ALA A 85 16.86 -10.00 -0.41
N ALA A 86 16.47 -9.39 -1.52
CA ALA A 86 16.48 -7.93 -1.67
C ALA A 86 15.44 -7.27 -0.76
N GLU A 87 14.21 -7.78 -0.69
CA GLU A 87 13.16 -7.26 0.18
C GLU A 87 13.52 -7.37 1.68
N ARG A 88 14.22 -8.44 2.10
CA ARG A 88 14.73 -8.58 3.47
C ARG A 88 15.79 -7.54 3.82
N ARG A 89 16.72 -7.26 2.89
CA ARG A 89 17.79 -6.27 3.08
C ARG A 89 17.33 -4.82 2.90
N ALA A 90 16.28 -4.60 2.12
CA ALA A 90 15.73 -3.26 1.87
C ALA A 90 15.24 -2.54 3.14
N VAL A 91 15.02 -3.31 4.22
CA VAL A 91 14.68 -2.80 5.56
C VAL A 91 15.79 -1.92 6.17
N GLU A 92 17.07 -2.23 5.90
CA GLU A 92 18.19 -1.57 6.58
C GLU A 92 18.57 -0.23 5.95
N SER A 93 18.48 -0.09 4.62
CA SER A 93 18.98 1.13 3.97
C SER A 93 17.95 2.22 3.79
N ARG A 94 16.65 1.90 3.72
CA ARG A 94 15.63 2.88 3.29
C ARG A 94 14.23 2.56 3.81
N MET A 95 14.06 2.58 5.14
CA MET A 95 12.91 3.32 5.68
C MET A 95 13.14 4.83 5.43
N THR A 96 13.41 5.18 4.18
CA THR A 96 13.52 6.56 3.75
C THR A 96 12.12 7.09 3.92
N ARG A 97 11.95 7.95 4.92
CA ARG A 97 10.75 8.77 5.09
C ARG A 97 10.47 9.63 3.83
N TYR A 98 11.33 9.60 2.82
CA TYR A 98 11.04 9.98 1.43
C TYR A 98 10.34 8.82 0.67
N LYS A 99 9.04 8.68 0.91
CA LYS A 99 8.04 9.41 0.11
C LYS A 99 6.64 9.18 0.69
N TYR A 100 6.41 8.07 1.41
CA TYR A 100 5.11 7.75 2.08
C TYR A 100 5.27 7.00 3.41
N GLY A 101 5.04 7.73 4.51
CA GLY A 101 4.82 7.14 5.83
C GLY A 101 3.45 6.44 5.94
N PRO A 102 3.22 5.66 7.01
CA PRO A 102 2.02 4.83 7.16
C PRO A 102 0.70 5.59 7.34
N TRP A 103 0.66 6.93 7.27
CA TRP A 103 -0.52 7.75 7.55
C TRP A 103 -0.59 9.04 6.71
N ASP A 104 -0.08 8.99 5.47
CA ASP A 104 0.02 10.16 4.60
C ASP A 104 -1.36 10.66 4.11
N GLN A 105 -1.54 11.99 4.02
CA GLN A 105 -2.69 12.64 3.40
C GLN A 105 -2.97 12.16 1.96
N ARG A 106 -1.97 11.65 1.25
CA ARG A 106 -2.15 11.08 -0.09
C ARG A 106 -3.06 9.83 -0.13
N TYR A 107 -3.32 9.18 1.00
CA TYR A 107 -4.39 8.18 1.07
C TYR A 107 -5.74 8.77 0.66
N TYR A 108 -6.03 10.01 1.03
CA TYR A 108 -7.26 10.68 0.60
C TYR A 108 -7.30 10.88 -0.91
N SER A 109 -6.15 11.17 -1.55
CA SER A 109 -6.08 11.27 -3.01
C SER A 109 -6.26 9.92 -3.70
N ILE A 110 -5.64 8.85 -3.18
CA ILE A 110 -5.80 7.48 -3.71
C ILE A 110 -7.25 7.02 -3.56
N LEU A 111 -7.81 7.15 -2.36
CA LEU A 111 -9.19 6.78 -2.06
C LEU A 111 -10.19 7.62 -2.86
N GLY A 112 -9.95 8.92 -2.98
CA GLY A 112 -10.75 9.83 -3.81
C GLY A 112 -10.70 9.46 -5.29
N SER A 113 -9.53 9.10 -5.82
CA SER A 113 -9.37 8.63 -7.21
C SER A 113 -10.10 7.29 -7.46
N LEU A 114 -10.00 6.34 -6.52
CA LEU A 114 -10.72 5.07 -6.61
C LEU A 114 -12.24 5.27 -6.54
N ALA A 115 -12.71 6.15 -5.63
CA ALA A 115 -14.12 6.47 -5.49
C ALA A 115 -14.68 7.23 -6.70
N ALA A 116 -13.94 8.20 -7.24
CA ALA A 116 -14.33 8.96 -8.43
C ALA A 116 -14.45 8.10 -9.69
N ARG A 117 -13.78 6.94 -9.72
CA ARG A 117 -13.89 5.94 -10.80
C ARG A 117 -14.89 4.82 -10.50
N ASP A 118 -15.70 4.98 -9.45
CA ASP A 118 -16.68 3.99 -9.00
C ASP A 118 -16.05 2.61 -8.72
N LEU A 119 -14.82 2.57 -8.18
CA LEU A 119 -14.16 1.32 -7.79
C LEU A 119 -14.37 1.01 -6.32
N ILE A 120 -14.56 2.04 -5.49
CA ILE A 120 -14.87 1.88 -4.07
C ILE A 120 -15.98 2.84 -3.65
N THR A 121 -16.65 2.50 -2.57
CA THR A 121 -17.46 3.42 -1.78
C THR A 121 -16.89 3.53 -0.38
N TYR A 122 -17.17 4.65 0.29
CA TYR A 122 -16.90 4.80 1.71
C TYR A 122 -18.00 5.55 2.42
N THR A 123 -18.25 5.20 3.68
CA THR A 123 -19.16 5.93 4.56
C THR A 123 -18.45 7.13 5.20
N GLY A 124 -19.14 8.26 5.34
CA GLY A 124 -18.64 9.40 6.11
C GLY A 124 -18.77 9.19 7.63
N GLY A 125 -17.97 9.92 8.40
CA GLY A 125 -18.04 9.96 9.88
C GLY A 125 -17.04 9.05 10.61
N ASP A 126 -17.19 8.96 11.93
CA ASP A 126 -16.25 8.27 12.87
C ASP A 126 -16.03 6.79 12.57
N ARG A 127 -16.95 6.16 11.82
CA ARG A 127 -16.87 4.76 11.38
C ARG A 127 -16.80 4.67 9.86
N THR A 128 -15.79 5.35 9.29
CA THR A 128 -15.49 5.22 7.86
C THR A 128 -15.24 3.76 7.52
N GLU A 129 -15.99 3.23 6.56
CA GLU A 129 -15.89 1.85 6.09
C GLU A 129 -15.72 1.87 4.57
N PHE A 130 -14.68 1.20 4.07
CA PHE A 130 -14.40 1.12 2.64
C PHE A 130 -14.95 -0.18 2.06
N ARG A 131 -15.65 -0.11 0.92
CA ARG A 131 -16.15 -1.27 0.19
C ARG A 131 -15.78 -1.16 -1.28
N VAL A 132 -15.56 -2.28 -1.96
CA VAL A 132 -15.54 -2.28 -3.43
C VAL A 132 -16.97 -2.20 -3.97
N THR A 133 -17.13 -1.55 -5.11
CA THR A 133 -18.35 -1.63 -5.91
C THR A 133 -18.34 -2.91 -6.76
N SER A 134 -19.39 -3.17 -7.55
CA SER A 134 -19.36 -4.25 -8.56
C SER A 134 -18.21 -4.07 -9.54
N ARG A 135 -18.01 -2.85 -10.04
CA ARG A 135 -16.90 -2.49 -10.94
C ARG A 135 -15.54 -2.65 -10.24
N GLY A 136 -15.46 -2.29 -8.97
CA GLY A 136 -14.27 -2.50 -8.14
C GLY A 136 -13.94 -3.97 -7.93
N ALA A 137 -14.95 -4.81 -7.74
CA ALA A 137 -14.79 -6.25 -7.61
C ALA A 137 -14.26 -6.88 -8.90
N GLU A 138 -14.81 -6.50 -10.05
CA GLU A 138 -14.30 -6.89 -11.38
C GLU A 138 -12.85 -6.47 -11.58
N ALA A 139 -12.52 -5.21 -11.25
CA ALA A 139 -11.16 -4.70 -11.35
C ALA A 139 -10.20 -5.43 -10.39
N THR A 140 -10.64 -5.76 -9.19
CA THR A 140 -9.86 -6.55 -8.22
C THR A 140 -9.58 -7.96 -8.75
N ALA A 141 -10.60 -8.61 -9.35
CA ALA A 141 -10.46 -9.93 -9.95
C ALA A 141 -9.44 -9.89 -11.11
N ALA A 142 -9.59 -8.94 -12.04
CA ALA A 142 -8.65 -8.77 -13.15
C ALA A 142 -7.22 -8.48 -12.69
N LEU A 143 -7.05 -7.62 -11.67
CA LEU A 143 -5.73 -7.35 -11.08
C LEU A 143 -5.14 -8.61 -10.46
N SER A 144 -5.94 -9.44 -9.78
CA SER A 144 -5.45 -10.64 -9.12
C SER A 144 -4.89 -11.70 -10.07
N GLU A 145 -5.29 -11.65 -11.35
CA GLU A 145 -4.85 -12.54 -12.43
C GLU A 145 -3.72 -11.92 -13.28
N THR A 146 -3.44 -10.63 -13.11
CA THR A 146 -2.39 -9.93 -13.83
C THR A 146 -1.01 -10.34 -13.29
N PRO A 147 -0.05 -10.81 -14.11
CA PRO A 147 1.23 -11.35 -13.64
C PRO A 147 1.98 -10.46 -12.63
N ASP A 148 2.02 -9.15 -12.87
CA ASP A 148 2.69 -8.18 -11.98
C ASP A 148 2.04 -8.03 -10.60
N TRP A 149 0.78 -8.47 -10.46
CA TRP A 149 -0.05 -8.28 -9.27
C TRP A 149 -0.41 -9.58 -8.55
N VAL A 150 -0.15 -10.75 -9.15
CA VAL A 150 -0.39 -12.06 -8.53
C VAL A 150 0.28 -12.16 -7.16
N LEU A 151 1.56 -11.77 -7.07
CA LEU A 151 2.31 -11.82 -5.79
C LEU A 151 1.67 -10.91 -4.73
N VAL A 152 1.28 -9.68 -5.11
CA VAL A 152 0.64 -8.74 -4.20
C VAL A 152 -0.70 -9.30 -3.72
N SER A 153 -1.52 -9.82 -4.63
CA SER A 153 -2.81 -10.45 -4.33
C SER A 153 -2.67 -11.61 -3.34
N GLN A 154 -1.68 -12.49 -3.54
CA GLN A 154 -1.41 -13.62 -2.64
C GLN A 154 -0.93 -13.16 -1.26
N ARG A 155 -0.09 -12.13 -1.19
CA ARG A 155 0.32 -11.53 0.09
C ARG A 155 -0.85 -10.83 0.79
N THR A 156 -1.76 -10.18 0.05
CA THR A 156 -3.02 -9.64 0.61
C THR A 156 -3.90 -10.75 1.18
N ALA A 157 -3.97 -11.91 0.51
CA ALA A 157 -4.67 -13.07 1.02
C ALA A 157 -4.08 -13.59 2.34
N LEU A 158 -2.76 -13.63 2.46
CA LEU A 158 -2.06 -14.00 3.69
C LEU A 158 -2.38 -13.02 4.83
N LEU A 159 -2.36 -11.72 4.56
CA LEU A 159 -2.79 -10.69 5.51
C LEU A 159 -4.22 -10.91 5.98
N LYS A 160 -5.15 -11.19 5.06
CA LYS A 160 -6.56 -11.46 5.42
C LYS A 160 -6.71 -12.69 6.31
N LYS A 161 -5.85 -13.70 6.13
CA LYS A 161 -5.88 -14.93 6.91
C LYS A 161 -5.36 -14.74 8.34
N HIS A 162 -4.26 -14.01 8.53
CA HIS A 162 -3.55 -13.94 9.82
C HIS A 162 -3.70 -12.59 10.55
N PHE A 163 -4.04 -11.52 9.85
CA PHE A 163 -4.00 -10.14 10.35
C PHE A 163 -5.32 -9.38 10.13
N ASP A 164 -6.45 -10.09 10.01
CA ASP A 164 -7.79 -9.47 9.98
C ASP A 164 -8.27 -9.03 11.35
N LYS A 165 -7.59 -8.02 11.91
CA LYS A 165 -7.86 -7.43 13.22
C LYS A 165 -8.45 -6.03 13.06
N SER A 166 -8.91 -5.42 14.16
CA SER A 166 -9.30 -4.01 14.16
C SER A 166 -8.09 -3.11 13.88
N GLY A 167 -8.33 -1.87 13.44
CA GLY A 167 -7.25 -0.90 13.23
C GLY A 167 -6.45 -0.62 14.51
N SER A 168 -7.11 -0.57 15.67
CA SER A 168 -6.44 -0.40 16.96
C SER A 168 -5.60 -1.63 17.35
N ALA A 169 -6.11 -2.83 17.15
CA ALA A 169 -5.37 -4.06 17.44
C ALA A 169 -4.15 -4.22 16.52
N LEU A 170 -4.27 -3.91 15.22
CA LEU A 170 -3.13 -3.88 14.30
C LEU A 170 -2.10 -2.82 14.69
N LYS A 171 -2.56 -1.63 15.07
CA LYS A 171 -1.68 -0.56 15.53
C LYS A 171 -0.86 -1.01 16.74
N ASN A 172 -1.52 -1.54 17.77
CA ASN A 172 -0.87 -1.97 19.00
C ASN A 172 0.10 -3.13 18.72
N LEU A 173 -0.33 -4.14 17.95
CA LEU A 173 0.54 -5.25 17.54
C LEU A 173 1.82 -4.76 16.85
N ILE A 174 1.70 -3.85 15.89
CA ILE A 174 2.86 -3.31 15.17
C ILE A 174 3.75 -2.50 16.11
N TYR A 175 3.18 -1.73 17.03
CA TYR A 175 3.95 -0.88 17.94
C TYR A 175 4.71 -1.72 18.97
N GLU A 176 4.09 -2.79 19.47
CA GLU A 176 4.67 -3.69 20.46
C GLU A 176 5.74 -4.60 19.87
N ARG A 177 5.52 -5.12 18.66
CA ARG A 177 6.38 -6.18 18.06
C ARG A 177 7.39 -5.66 17.04
N LEU A 178 7.15 -4.49 16.49
CA LEU A 178 8.04 -3.84 15.54
C LEU A 178 8.46 -2.43 16.04
N PRO A 179 8.94 -2.29 17.28
CA PRO A 179 9.27 -0.97 17.84
C PRO A 179 10.33 -0.25 17.00
N ASP A 180 11.31 -0.96 16.45
CA ASP A 180 12.34 -0.43 15.54
C ASP A 180 11.82 0.06 14.18
N ALA A 181 10.62 -0.38 13.79
CA ALA A 181 9.92 0.11 12.60
C ALA A 181 9.03 1.33 12.90
N VAL A 182 8.76 1.63 14.17
CA VAL A 182 7.87 2.72 14.61
C VAL A 182 8.65 3.87 15.27
N ASP A 183 9.64 3.57 16.12
CA ASP A 183 10.40 4.50 16.97
C ASP A 183 11.62 5.14 16.31
N ARG A 184 11.74 5.10 14.97
CA ARG A 184 12.87 5.79 14.33
C ARG A 184 12.73 7.32 14.52
N PRO A 185 13.65 7.97 15.28
CA PRO A 185 13.57 9.41 15.52
C PRO A 185 13.62 10.17 14.19
N TRP A 186 12.98 11.33 14.17
CA TRP A 186 13.05 12.30 13.08
C TRP A 186 14.51 12.72 12.89
N ARG A 187 15.26 12.04 12.03
CA ARG A 187 16.53 12.58 11.56
C ARG A 187 16.23 13.57 10.45
N THR A 188 16.43 14.83 10.82
CA THR A 188 16.71 15.98 9.95
C THR A 188 17.59 15.53 8.78
N GLU A 189 17.31 16.09 7.61
CA GLU A 189 18.07 15.91 6.38
C GLU A 189 19.60 15.91 6.62
N ILE A 190 20.30 14.96 5.98
CA ILE A 190 21.74 15.07 5.71
C ILE A 190 21.89 15.79 4.38
#